data_AF-A0A941ET17-F1
#
_entry.id   AF-A0A941ET17-F1
#
_cell.length_a   1.000
_cell.length_b   1.000
_cell.length_c   1.000
_cell.angle_alpha   90.00
_cell.angle_beta   90.00
_cell.angle_gamma   90.00
#
_symmetry.space_group_name_H-M   'P 1'
#
loop_
_entity.id
_entity.type
_entity.pdbx_description
1 polymer ?
#
loop_
_entity_poly.entity_id
_entity_poly.type
_entity_poly.pdbx_seq_one_letter_code
_entity_poly.pdbx_strand_id
1 'polypeptide(L)'
;MLRKTLIAICSGGLSLGCALLVSKASFVEALTISILISGVSLVVDYLVEVESTLKKIESQSAGEIAAIADRMRAGNQSIARQVEEAHAKLFEHIDGRLSLLMAVPELFNLQRTRPTTAQSIVKVIRDAYSYERRSSPLSTRFLERKTTDFSGLLHGLRAGHAVYAGEDFDWMMTLTGTCERTIDATSSTATDSGGRRRYSGGFWDSNQGLRYMEAQREAVQRRGVKIRRLFILEFAPLTADEFYIALCERQRRAGIEIRYLTRDMCRPELLNQLDDFIVFDNEVCYETIPTPTPGEDRPTVSRTEVVVARDTVNDRVSQFTRLWDAALPCPDPEGEGSDGVSESPTAPR
;
A
#
# COMPACT_ATOMS: atom_id res chain seq x y z
N MET A 1 18.55 -84.77 5.02
CA MET A 1 19.65 -85.44 4.28
C MET A 1 19.90 -86.87 4.78
N LEU A 2 20.38 -87.09 6.02
CA LEU A 2 20.78 -88.43 6.51
C LEU A 2 19.69 -89.53 6.42
N ARG A 3 18.43 -89.20 6.71
CA ARG A 3 17.31 -90.16 6.65
C ARG A 3 16.95 -90.58 5.22
N LYS A 4 17.16 -89.70 4.24
CA LYS A 4 16.83 -89.94 2.82
C LYS A 4 17.89 -90.81 2.14
N THR A 5 19.17 -90.55 2.41
CA THR A 5 20.28 -91.42 1.99
C THR A 5 20.14 -92.82 2.57
N LEU A 6 19.70 -92.95 3.83
CA LEU A 6 19.40 -94.26 4.44
C LEU A 6 18.28 -95.03 3.71
N ILE A 7 17.18 -94.37 3.33
CA ILE A 7 16.07 -95.00 2.61
C ILE A 7 16.51 -95.44 1.21
N ALA A 8 17.29 -94.63 0.49
CA ALA A 8 17.82 -94.97 -0.82
C ALA A 8 18.85 -96.12 -0.79
N ILE A 9 19.66 -96.20 0.27
CA ILE A 9 20.59 -97.32 0.51
C ILE A 9 19.81 -98.60 0.84
N CYS A 10 18.79 -98.51 1.70
CA CYS A 10 17.95 -99.64 2.06
C CYS A 10 17.11 -100.16 0.88
N SER A 11 16.54 -99.29 0.04
CA SER A 11 15.76 -99.69 -1.14
C SER A 11 16.65 -100.29 -2.23
N GLY A 12 17.84 -99.72 -2.45
CA GLY A 12 18.85 -100.28 -3.36
C GLY A 12 19.33 -101.66 -2.89
N GLY A 13 19.58 -101.82 -1.58
CA GLY A 13 19.97 -103.09 -0.98
C GLY A 13 18.88 -104.17 -1.07
N LEU A 14 17.62 -103.79 -0.83
CA LEU A 14 16.46 -104.67 -1.01
C LEU A 14 16.28 -105.11 -2.48
N SER A 15 16.44 -104.18 -3.42
CA SER A 15 16.36 -104.49 -4.85
C SER A 15 17.49 -105.43 -5.31
N LEU A 16 18.70 -105.27 -4.77
CA LEU A 16 19.84 -106.16 -5.06
C LEU A 16 19.57 -107.59 -4.54
N GLY A 17 19.02 -107.70 -3.33
CA GLY A 17 18.63 -108.97 -2.72
C GLY A 17 17.54 -109.69 -3.52
N CYS A 18 16.50 -108.97 -3.97
CA CYS A 18 15.45 -109.54 -4.81
C CYS A 18 15.95 -109.97 -6.19
N ALA A 19 16.84 -109.20 -6.82
CA ALA A 19 17.40 -109.54 -8.13
C ALA A 19 18.25 -110.83 -8.08
N LEU A 20 19.06 -111.01 -7.05
CA LEU A 20 19.88 -112.22 -6.84
C LEU A 20 19.05 -113.47 -6.49
N LEU A 21 17.87 -113.30 -5.89
CA LEU A 21 16.98 -114.41 -5.52
C LEU A 21 16.06 -114.87 -6.65
N VAL A 22 15.61 -113.95 -7.51
CA VAL A 22 14.56 -114.22 -8.52
C VAL A 22 15.15 -114.50 -9.91
N SER A 23 16.31 -113.93 -10.24
CA SER A 23 16.93 -114.09 -11.55
C SER A 23 18.28 -114.79 -11.42
N LYS A 24 18.59 -115.76 -12.31
CA LYS A 24 19.96 -116.27 -12.49
C LYS A 24 20.86 -115.23 -13.19
N ALA A 25 20.66 -113.94 -12.88
CA ALA A 25 21.42 -112.84 -13.43
C ALA A 25 22.81 -112.81 -12.78
N SER A 26 23.80 -112.35 -13.54
CA SER A 26 25.13 -112.14 -13.00
C SER A 26 25.12 -111.02 -11.94
N PHE A 27 26.00 -111.08 -10.94
CA PHE A 27 26.09 -110.06 -9.88
C PHE A 27 26.20 -108.63 -10.44
N VAL A 28 26.84 -108.47 -11.60
CA VAL A 28 27.01 -107.20 -12.31
C VAL A 28 25.67 -106.61 -12.79
N GLU A 29 24.75 -107.45 -13.27
CA GLU A 29 23.41 -107.04 -13.72
C GLU A 29 22.51 -106.64 -12.55
N ALA A 30 22.57 -107.36 -11.43
CA ALA A 30 21.84 -107.00 -10.22
C ALA A 30 22.31 -105.65 -9.64
N LEU A 31 23.64 -105.42 -9.63
CA LEU A 31 24.24 -104.18 -9.13
C LEU A 31 23.85 -102.96 -9.98
N THR A 32 23.86 -103.11 -11.31
CA THR A 32 23.47 -102.03 -12.23
C THR A 32 21.99 -101.66 -12.07
N ILE A 33 21.09 -102.63 -11.90
CA ILE A 33 19.66 -102.39 -11.64
C ILE A 33 19.44 -101.68 -10.29
N SER A 34 20.16 -102.07 -9.24
CA SER A 34 20.06 -101.44 -7.92
C SER A 34 20.50 -99.97 -7.93
N ILE A 35 21.63 -99.67 -8.58
CA ILE A 35 22.13 -98.30 -8.75
C ILE A 35 21.11 -97.45 -9.52
N LEU A 36 20.51 -98.02 -10.58
CA LEU A 36 19.51 -97.33 -11.38
C LEU A 36 18.23 -97.02 -10.57
N ILE A 37 17.73 -97.99 -9.81
CA ILE A 37 16.53 -97.81 -8.96
C ILE A 37 16.80 -96.81 -7.82
N SER A 38 17.99 -96.86 -7.22
CA SER A 38 18.41 -95.91 -6.18
C SER A 38 18.53 -94.49 -6.74
N GLY A 39 19.12 -94.35 -7.93
CA GLY A 39 19.21 -93.07 -8.65
C GLY A 39 17.83 -92.49 -8.99
N VAL A 40 16.93 -93.31 -9.52
CA VAL A 40 15.54 -92.89 -9.83
C VAL A 40 14.80 -92.49 -8.56
N SER A 41 14.94 -93.25 -7.47
CA SER A 41 14.30 -92.92 -6.19
C SER A 41 14.79 -91.56 -5.64
N LEU A 42 16.09 -91.28 -5.75
CA LEU A 42 16.67 -90.00 -5.31
C LEU A 42 16.17 -88.83 -6.16
N VAL A 43 16.01 -89.03 -7.47
CA VAL A 43 15.42 -88.03 -8.37
C VAL A 43 13.95 -87.77 -8.01
N VAL A 44 13.17 -88.82 -7.76
CA VAL A 44 11.75 -88.67 -7.35
C VAL A 44 11.63 -87.93 -6.01
N ASP A 45 12.43 -88.30 -5.01
CA ASP A 45 12.47 -87.61 -3.72
C ASP A 45 12.87 -86.13 -3.86
N TYR A 46 13.84 -85.85 -4.73
CA TYR A 46 14.25 -84.47 -5.03
C TYR A 46 13.13 -83.68 -5.71
N LEU A 47 12.44 -84.27 -6.68
CA LEU A 47 11.31 -83.63 -7.36
C LEU A 47 10.17 -83.29 -6.39
N VAL A 48 9.83 -84.20 -5.48
CA VAL A 48 8.81 -83.98 -4.45
C VAL A 48 9.23 -82.87 -3.47
N GLU A 49 10.50 -82.82 -3.08
CA GLU A 49 11.03 -81.77 -2.20
C GLU A 49 11.01 -80.39 -2.87
N VAL A 50 11.39 -80.31 -4.15
CA VAL A 50 11.31 -79.08 -4.94
C VAL A 50 9.87 -78.60 -5.09
N GLU A 51 8.92 -79.50 -5.36
CA GLU A 51 7.49 -79.14 -5.45
C GLU A 51 6.97 -78.58 -4.12
N SER A 52 7.34 -79.21 -3.00
CA SER A 52 6.95 -78.74 -1.66
C SER A 52 7.52 -77.37 -1.32
N THR A 53 8.76 -77.10 -1.77
CA THR A 53 9.45 -75.83 -1.56
C THR A 53 8.84 -74.73 -2.42
N LEU A 54 8.52 -75.03 -3.68
CA LEU A 54 7.83 -74.11 -4.59
C LEU A 54 6.46 -73.69 -4.04
N LYS A 55 5.64 -74.63 -3.57
CA LYS A 55 4.34 -74.33 -2.94
C LYS A 55 4.47 -73.42 -1.71
N LYS A 56 5.54 -73.62 -0.92
CA LYS A 56 5.81 -72.78 0.25
C LYS A 56 6.23 -71.36 -0.14
N ILE A 57 7.07 -71.21 -1.16
CA ILE A 57 7.48 -69.91 -1.68
C ILE A 57 6.30 -69.18 -2.34
N GLU A 58 5.46 -69.88 -3.10
CA GLU A 58 4.30 -69.30 -3.77
C GLU A 58 3.27 -68.77 -2.76
N SER A 59 2.94 -69.56 -1.73
CA SER A 59 2.03 -69.11 -0.66
C SER A 59 2.59 -67.94 0.16
N GLN A 60 3.91 -67.93 0.43
CA GLN A 60 4.55 -66.81 1.11
C GLN A 60 4.58 -65.55 0.23
N SER A 61 4.90 -65.68 -1.06
CA SER A 61 4.93 -64.56 -2.02
C SER A 61 3.54 -63.97 -2.26
N ALA A 62 2.51 -64.80 -2.38
CA ALA A 62 1.12 -64.34 -2.52
C ALA A 62 0.66 -63.51 -1.30
N GLY A 63 1.06 -63.92 -0.08
CA GLY A 63 0.78 -63.19 1.15
C GLY A 63 1.49 -61.83 1.20
N GLU A 64 2.77 -61.78 0.82
CA GLU A 64 3.54 -60.53 0.78
C GLU A 64 3.00 -59.54 -0.26
N ILE A 65 2.62 -60.01 -1.46
CA ILE A 65 2.05 -59.17 -2.52
C ILE A 65 0.71 -58.57 -2.07
N ALA A 66 -0.17 -59.36 -1.44
CA ALA A 66 -1.43 -58.87 -0.91
C ALA A 66 -1.21 -57.79 0.17
N ALA A 67 -0.27 -58.02 1.09
CA ALA A 67 0.06 -57.06 2.13
C ALA A 67 0.64 -55.74 1.58
N ILE A 68 1.45 -55.80 0.52
CA ILE A 68 1.98 -54.61 -0.17
C ILE A 68 0.84 -53.85 -0.85
N ALA A 69 -0.06 -54.54 -1.54
CA ALA A 69 -1.22 -53.93 -2.21
C ALA A 69 -2.14 -53.20 -1.21
N ASP A 70 -2.37 -53.79 -0.03
CA ASP A 70 -3.19 -53.18 1.02
C ASP A 70 -2.52 -51.95 1.64
N ARG A 71 -1.19 -51.99 1.88
CA ARG A 71 -0.43 -50.81 2.34
C ARG A 71 -0.47 -49.69 1.30
N MET A 72 -0.34 -50.01 0.01
CA MET A 72 -0.43 -49.02 -1.07
C MET A 72 -1.83 -48.40 -1.16
N ARG A 73 -2.90 -49.18 -1.03
CA ARG A 73 -4.28 -48.65 -0.99
C ARG A 73 -4.50 -47.70 0.19
N ALA A 74 -4.05 -48.10 1.39
CA ALA A 74 -4.16 -47.26 2.57
C ALA A 74 -3.37 -45.94 2.44
N GLY A 75 -2.15 -46.03 1.89
CA GLY A 75 -1.32 -44.85 1.59
C GLY A 75 -1.95 -43.92 0.56
N ASN A 76 -2.50 -44.46 -0.53
CA ASN A 76 -3.17 -43.63 -1.55
C ASN A 76 -4.43 -42.95 -1.01
N GLN A 77 -5.18 -43.62 -0.12
CA GLN A 77 -6.34 -43.00 0.52
C GLN A 77 -5.95 -41.88 1.49
N SER A 78 -4.84 -42.02 2.22
CA SER A 78 -4.37 -40.95 3.11
C SER A 78 -3.85 -39.74 2.33
N ILE A 79 -3.14 -39.98 1.23
CA ILE A 79 -2.69 -38.93 0.30
C ILE A 79 -3.90 -38.20 -0.30
N ALA A 80 -4.92 -38.93 -0.76
CA ALA A 80 -6.13 -38.32 -1.32
C ALA A 80 -6.83 -37.39 -0.32
N ARG A 81 -6.97 -37.83 0.95
CA ARG A 81 -7.54 -37.00 2.01
C ARG A 81 -6.71 -35.75 2.30
N GLN A 82 -5.38 -35.88 2.35
CA GLN A 82 -4.49 -34.74 2.58
C GLN A 82 -4.57 -33.70 1.45
N VAL A 83 -4.67 -34.16 0.20
CA VAL A 83 -4.83 -33.26 -0.96
C VAL A 83 -6.18 -32.56 -0.91
N GLU A 84 -7.26 -33.26 -0.56
CA GLU A 84 -8.60 -32.69 -0.47
C GLU A 84 -8.70 -31.64 0.65
N GLU A 85 -8.13 -31.92 1.83
CA GLU A 85 -8.03 -30.94 2.92
C GLU A 85 -7.17 -29.73 2.56
N ALA A 86 -6.05 -29.95 1.87
CA ALA A 86 -5.18 -28.86 1.40
C ALA A 86 -5.89 -27.98 0.37
N HIS A 87 -6.61 -28.59 -0.58
CA HIS A 87 -7.43 -27.86 -1.56
C HIS A 87 -8.53 -27.05 -0.87
N ALA A 88 -9.27 -27.62 0.07
CA ALA A 88 -10.32 -26.90 0.80
C ALA A 88 -9.76 -25.66 1.53
N LYS A 89 -8.65 -25.81 2.26
CA LYS A 89 -7.97 -24.69 2.94
C LYS A 89 -7.44 -23.64 1.97
N LEU A 90 -6.92 -24.07 0.83
CA LEU A 90 -6.43 -23.15 -0.21
C LEU A 90 -7.57 -22.33 -0.80
N PHE A 91 -8.70 -22.96 -1.11
CA PHE A 91 -9.89 -22.30 -1.64
C PHE A 91 -10.50 -21.33 -0.64
N GLU A 92 -10.64 -21.72 0.63
CA GLU A 92 -11.14 -20.82 1.68
C GLU A 92 -10.25 -19.59 1.84
N HIS A 93 -8.92 -19.77 1.80
CA HIS A 93 -7.96 -18.67 1.89
C HIS A 93 -7.97 -17.76 0.65
N ILE A 94 -8.16 -18.34 -0.54
CA ILE A 94 -8.29 -17.60 -1.79
C ILE A 94 -9.60 -16.82 -1.78
N ASP A 95 -10.75 -17.43 -1.48
CA ASP A 95 -12.06 -16.78 -1.44
C ASP A 95 -12.12 -15.65 -0.40
N GLY A 96 -11.54 -15.85 0.79
CA GLY A 96 -11.43 -14.79 1.79
C GLY A 96 -10.59 -13.59 1.34
N ARG A 97 -9.53 -13.81 0.55
CA ARG A 97 -8.69 -12.73 0.00
C ARG A 97 -9.28 -12.10 -1.24
N LEU A 98 -9.95 -12.88 -2.08
CA LEU A 98 -10.58 -12.42 -3.31
C LEU A 98 -11.85 -11.62 -3.01
N SER A 99 -12.61 -12.00 -1.97
CA SER A 99 -13.74 -11.20 -1.46
C SER A 99 -13.28 -9.83 -0.94
N LEU A 100 -12.17 -9.75 -0.22
CA LEU A 100 -11.55 -8.47 0.17
C LEU A 100 -11.13 -7.63 -1.05
N LEU A 101 -10.57 -8.26 -2.09
CA LEU A 101 -10.18 -7.59 -3.34
C LEU A 101 -11.38 -7.14 -4.20
N MET A 102 -12.45 -7.94 -4.27
CA MET A 102 -13.67 -7.63 -5.02
C MET A 102 -14.56 -6.60 -4.30
N ALA A 103 -14.47 -6.50 -2.98
CA ALA A 103 -15.17 -5.47 -2.23
C ALA A 103 -14.64 -4.06 -2.54
N VAL A 104 -13.35 -3.91 -2.88
CA VAL A 104 -12.73 -2.59 -3.10
C VAL A 104 -13.35 -1.84 -4.31
N PRO A 105 -13.52 -2.43 -5.50
CA PRO A 105 -14.17 -1.73 -6.61
C PRO A 105 -15.62 -1.31 -6.37
N GLU A 106 -16.39 -2.10 -5.63
CA GLU A 106 -17.79 -1.81 -5.28
C GLU A 106 -17.88 -0.74 -4.18
N LEU A 107 -17.06 -0.85 -3.13
CA LEU A 107 -16.98 0.12 -2.02
C LEU A 107 -16.53 1.52 -2.48
N PHE A 108 -15.63 1.59 -3.47
CA PHE A 108 -15.14 2.85 -4.03
C PHE A 108 -15.94 3.32 -5.26
N ASN A 109 -17.00 2.61 -5.64
CA ASN A 109 -17.84 2.95 -6.79
C ASN A 109 -16.99 3.22 -8.06
N LEU A 110 -15.95 2.39 -8.27
CA LEU A 110 -14.87 2.68 -9.22
C LEU A 110 -15.34 2.76 -10.69
N GLN A 111 -16.56 2.31 -10.97
CA GLN A 111 -17.23 2.49 -12.27
C GLN A 111 -17.50 3.97 -12.61
N ARG A 112 -17.51 4.88 -11.64
CA ARG A 112 -17.69 6.33 -11.85
C ARG A 112 -16.42 7.17 -11.69
N THR A 113 -15.32 6.59 -11.21
CA THR A 113 -14.03 7.30 -11.10
C THR A 113 -13.27 7.30 -12.42
N ARG A 114 -12.48 8.36 -12.67
CA ARG A 114 -11.54 8.43 -13.80
C ARG A 114 -10.65 7.15 -13.77
N PRO A 115 -10.36 6.50 -14.93
CA PRO A 115 -9.59 5.25 -15.00
C PRO A 115 -8.24 5.28 -14.26
N THR A 116 -7.63 6.46 -14.18
CA THR A 116 -6.35 6.72 -13.50
C THR A 116 -6.42 6.57 -11.98
N THR A 117 -7.54 6.94 -11.35
CA THR A 117 -7.72 6.85 -9.89
C THR A 117 -7.85 5.39 -9.44
N ALA A 118 -8.63 4.58 -10.17
CA ALA A 118 -8.79 3.16 -9.88
C ALA A 118 -7.46 2.39 -9.99
N GLN A 119 -6.65 2.69 -11.00
CA GLN A 119 -5.31 2.10 -11.18
C GLN A 119 -4.36 2.46 -10.03
N SER A 120 -4.40 3.70 -9.55
CA SER A 120 -3.59 4.15 -8.40
C SER A 120 -3.98 3.41 -7.12
N ILE A 121 -5.27 3.22 -6.85
CA ILE A 121 -5.74 2.47 -5.67
C ILE A 121 -5.29 1.00 -5.75
N VAL A 122 -5.45 0.35 -6.91
CA VAL A 122 -4.98 -1.03 -7.11
C VAL A 122 -3.46 -1.13 -6.93
N LYS A 123 -2.71 -0.13 -7.40
CA LYS A 123 -1.25 -0.05 -7.19
C LYS A 123 -0.90 0.04 -5.70
N VAL A 124 -1.56 0.92 -4.93
CA VAL A 124 -1.35 1.04 -3.49
C VAL A 124 -1.60 -0.29 -2.76
N ILE A 125 -2.70 -0.97 -3.08
CA ILE A 125 -3.02 -2.29 -2.47
C ILE A 125 -1.95 -3.32 -2.81
N ARG A 126 -1.49 -3.36 -4.07
CA ARG A 126 -0.44 -4.27 -4.51
C ARG A 126 0.89 -3.99 -3.80
N ASP A 127 1.28 -2.71 -3.73
CA ASP A 127 2.53 -2.28 -3.11
C ASP A 127 2.50 -2.59 -1.61
N ALA A 128 1.39 -2.32 -0.91
CA ALA A 128 1.19 -2.68 0.49
C ALA A 128 1.30 -4.19 0.74
N TYR A 129 0.71 -5.02 -0.14
CA TYR A 129 0.80 -6.47 -0.03
C TYR A 129 2.23 -7.01 -0.29
N SER A 130 2.97 -6.36 -1.18
CA SER A 130 4.38 -6.70 -1.42
C SER A 130 5.30 -6.31 -0.27
N TYR A 131 4.91 -5.28 0.49
CA TYR A 131 5.68 -4.69 1.58
C TYR A 131 5.77 -5.61 2.81
N GLU A 132 4.69 -6.31 3.17
CA GLU A 132 4.62 -7.17 4.36
C GLU A 132 5.65 -8.30 4.38
N ARG A 133 6.16 -8.74 3.22
CA ARG A 133 7.09 -9.87 3.14
C ARG A 133 8.54 -9.54 3.49
N ARG A 134 8.93 -8.26 3.61
CA ARG A 134 10.34 -7.83 3.76
C ARG A 134 10.57 -6.63 4.67
N SER A 135 9.58 -6.17 5.43
CA SER A 135 9.63 -4.90 6.16
C SER A 135 10.10 -5.05 7.62
N SER A 136 10.79 -4.03 8.12
CA SER A 136 11.17 -3.94 9.54
C SER A 136 9.95 -3.65 10.43
N PRO A 137 9.97 -3.99 11.73
CA PRO A 137 8.86 -3.68 12.63
C PRO A 137 8.54 -2.16 12.74
N LEU A 138 9.54 -1.29 12.59
CA LEU A 138 9.32 0.16 12.58
C LEU A 138 8.60 0.60 11.30
N SER A 139 9.02 0.06 10.17
CA SER A 139 8.43 0.27 8.84
C SER A 139 6.94 -0.12 8.81
N THR A 140 6.58 -1.26 9.38
CA THR A 140 5.18 -1.71 9.49
C THR A 140 4.35 -0.76 10.33
N ARG A 141 4.81 -0.39 11.54
CA ARG A 141 4.09 0.56 12.41
C ARG A 141 3.92 1.93 11.77
N PHE A 142 4.92 2.40 11.01
CA PHE A 142 4.82 3.65 10.25
C PHE A 142 3.72 3.56 9.19
N LEU A 143 3.66 2.47 8.43
CA LEU A 143 2.62 2.25 7.42
C LEU A 143 1.21 2.14 8.04
N GLU A 144 1.08 1.42 9.16
CA GLU A 144 -0.17 1.33 9.93
C GLU A 144 -0.64 2.72 10.38
N ARG A 145 0.28 3.55 10.90
CA ARG A 145 -0.03 4.92 11.30
C ARG A 145 -0.51 5.75 10.12
N LYS A 146 0.21 5.71 8.98
CA LYS A 146 -0.19 6.45 7.77
C LYS A 146 -1.51 5.98 7.16
N THR A 147 -1.80 4.68 7.24
CA THR A 147 -3.09 4.14 6.82
C THR A 147 -4.23 4.64 7.71
N THR A 148 -3.98 4.71 9.02
CA THR A 148 -4.93 5.28 9.99
C THR A 148 -5.17 6.77 9.73
N ASP A 149 -4.09 7.54 9.53
CA ASP A 149 -4.17 8.97 9.22
C ASP A 149 -4.97 9.21 7.92
N PHE A 150 -4.71 8.42 6.87
CA PHE A 150 -5.45 8.50 5.59
C PHE A 150 -6.94 8.14 5.73
N SER A 151 -7.25 7.08 6.48
CA SER A 151 -8.63 6.71 6.78
C SER A 151 -9.37 7.81 7.54
N GLY A 152 -8.69 8.43 8.52
CA GLY A 152 -9.21 9.59 9.26
C GLY A 152 -9.50 10.79 8.36
N LEU A 153 -8.58 11.11 7.44
CA LEU A 153 -8.77 12.15 6.43
C LEU A 153 -10.00 11.86 5.55
N LEU A 154 -10.13 10.65 5.01
CA LEU A 154 -11.28 10.26 4.18
C LEU A 154 -12.61 10.38 4.94
N HIS A 155 -12.62 9.95 6.21
CA HIS A 155 -13.81 10.08 7.04
C HIS A 155 -14.18 11.55 7.28
N GLY A 156 -13.19 12.39 7.59
CA GLY A 156 -13.38 13.83 7.79
C GLY A 156 -13.90 14.53 6.53
N LEU A 157 -13.26 14.32 5.38
CA LEU A 157 -13.71 14.90 4.12
C LEU A 157 -15.13 14.47 3.77
N ARG A 158 -15.51 13.20 4.03
CA ARG A 158 -16.91 12.75 3.86
C ARG A 158 -17.87 13.47 4.80
N ALA A 159 -17.44 13.80 6.02
CA ALA A 159 -18.19 14.59 6.98
C ALA A 159 -18.13 16.11 6.70
N GLY A 160 -17.44 16.54 5.64
CA GLY A 160 -17.32 17.93 5.24
C GLY A 160 -16.13 18.69 5.85
N HIS A 161 -15.36 18.09 6.76
CA HIS A 161 -14.22 18.74 7.40
C HIS A 161 -13.18 17.72 7.90
N ALA A 162 -11.89 17.99 7.71
CA ALA A 162 -10.78 17.20 8.22
C ALA A 162 -9.83 18.08 9.04
N VAL A 163 -9.29 17.52 10.12
CA VAL A 163 -8.43 18.24 11.06
C VAL A 163 -7.10 17.52 11.20
N TYR A 164 -6.01 18.27 11.09
CA TYR A 164 -4.67 17.84 11.40
C TYR A 164 -4.15 18.60 12.62
N ALA A 165 -3.51 17.88 13.56
CA ALA A 165 -2.92 18.50 14.74
C ALA A 165 -1.58 19.16 14.37
N GLY A 166 -1.47 20.47 14.59
CA GLY A 166 -0.36 21.30 14.14
C GLY A 166 -0.52 21.84 12.72
N GLU A 167 0.60 22.15 12.09
CA GLU A 167 0.66 22.65 10.71
C GLU A 167 0.81 21.50 9.71
N ASP A 168 -0.05 21.43 8.69
CA ASP A 168 0.07 20.47 7.59
C ASP A 168 0.40 21.17 6.26
N PHE A 169 1.70 21.35 6.03
CA PHE A 169 2.21 21.91 4.78
C PHE A 169 1.96 20.98 3.57
N ASP A 170 1.82 19.67 3.77
CA ASP A 170 1.61 18.72 2.69
C ASP A 170 0.20 18.85 2.09
N TRP A 171 -0.81 19.12 2.93
CA TRP A 171 -2.17 19.42 2.48
C TRP A 171 -2.22 20.69 1.63
N MET A 172 -1.62 21.80 2.10
CA MET A 172 -1.57 23.05 1.33
C MET A 172 -0.87 22.85 -0.02
N MET A 173 0.25 22.14 -0.05
CA MET A 173 0.99 21.85 -1.28
C MET A 173 0.20 20.96 -2.24
N THR A 174 -0.44 19.92 -1.72
CA THR A 174 -1.25 18.99 -2.52
C THR A 174 -2.46 19.71 -3.13
N LEU A 175 -3.16 20.55 -2.36
CA LEU A 175 -4.28 21.36 -2.85
C LEU A 175 -3.83 22.36 -3.92
N THR A 176 -2.70 23.04 -3.71
CA THR A 176 -2.11 23.94 -4.71
C THR A 176 -1.71 23.21 -5.99
N GLY A 177 -1.17 21.99 -5.84
CA GLY A 177 -0.76 21.12 -6.94
C GLY A 177 -1.93 20.51 -7.72
N THR A 178 -3.13 20.47 -7.15
CA THR A 178 -4.32 19.84 -7.75
C THR A 178 -5.39 20.83 -8.19
N CYS A 179 -5.34 22.08 -7.71
CA CYS A 179 -6.25 23.16 -8.12
C CYS A 179 -6.20 23.42 -9.63
N GLU A 180 -7.39 23.62 -10.22
CA GLU A 180 -7.57 23.76 -11.67
C GLU A 180 -8.04 25.16 -12.10
N ARG A 181 -8.68 25.97 -11.24
CA ARG A 181 -9.34 27.22 -11.62
C ARG A 181 -8.90 28.43 -10.80
N THR A 182 -9.05 28.39 -9.47
CA THR A 182 -8.88 29.57 -8.61
C THR A 182 -8.21 29.26 -7.28
N ILE A 183 -7.36 30.18 -6.82
CA ILE A 183 -6.84 30.18 -5.45
C ILE A 183 -7.03 31.58 -4.87
N ASP A 184 -7.86 31.67 -3.84
CA ASP A 184 -8.11 32.90 -3.09
C ASP A 184 -7.53 32.74 -1.69
N ALA A 185 -6.47 33.49 -1.37
CA ALA A 185 -5.73 33.33 -0.12
C ALA A 185 -5.67 34.63 0.67
N THR A 186 -5.96 34.56 1.96
CA THR A 186 -5.52 35.59 2.90
C THR A 186 -4.12 35.24 3.41
N SER A 187 -3.39 36.25 3.88
CA SER A 187 -2.09 36.07 4.55
C SER A 187 -1.97 37.13 5.64
N SER A 188 -1.95 36.72 6.90
CA SER A 188 -1.86 37.65 8.04
C SER A 188 -0.42 37.85 8.49
N THR A 189 -0.05 39.08 8.82
CA THR A 189 1.28 39.36 9.41
C THR A 189 1.48 38.66 10.76
N ALA A 190 0.41 38.25 11.46
CA ALA A 190 0.54 37.53 12.71
C ALA A 190 1.03 36.08 12.53
N THR A 191 0.73 35.46 11.39
CA THR A 191 1.02 34.05 11.08
C THR A 191 2.16 33.89 10.08
N ASP A 192 2.20 34.75 9.05
CA ASP A 192 3.10 34.56 7.90
C ASP A 192 4.39 35.39 7.95
N SER A 193 4.49 36.38 8.84
CA SER A 193 5.63 37.30 8.88
C SER A 193 6.66 36.99 9.98
N GLY A 194 7.77 37.71 9.90
CA GLY A 194 8.85 37.77 10.88
C GLY A 194 8.44 38.05 12.34
N GLY A 195 7.22 38.53 12.55
CA GLY A 195 6.73 39.12 13.79
C GLY A 195 5.98 40.43 13.51
N ARG A 196 5.38 41.02 14.54
CA ARG A 196 4.43 42.15 14.43
C ARG A 196 4.99 43.46 13.86
N ARG A 197 6.31 43.60 13.74
CA ARG A 197 7.01 44.87 13.43
C ARG A 197 7.85 44.89 12.15
N ARG A 198 8.10 43.74 11.52
CA ARG A 198 8.84 43.62 10.25
C ARG A 198 8.35 42.42 9.46
N TYR A 199 8.33 42.55 8.14
CA TYR A 199 7.87 41.47 7.27
C TYR A 199 8.94 40.36 7.03
N SER A 200 10.21 40.59 7.44
CA SER A 200 11.35 39.68 7.22
C SER A 200 11.44 38.50 8.20
N GLY A 201 11.79 37.29 7.72
CA GLY A 201 12.08 36.12 8.56
C GLY A 201 10.85 35.27 8.91
N GLY A 202 9.78 35.41 8.13
CA GLY A 202 8.52 34.68 8.27
C GLY A 202 8.42 33.46 7.35
N PHE A 203 7.19 32.96 7.17
CA PHE A 203 6.87 31.85 6.27
C PHE A 203 7.44 32.07 4.85
N TRP A 204 7.35 33.30 4.34
CA TRP A 204 7.77 33.67 2.98
C TRP A 204 9.28 33.60 2.69
N ASP A 205 10.11 33.54 3.73
CA ASP A 205 11.56 33.35 3.62
C ASP A 205 11.98 31.90 3.93
N SER A 206 11.05 31.06 4.38
CA SER A 206 11.30 29.66 4.68
C SER A 206 11.36 28.80 3.41
N ASN A 207 11.97 27.61 3.52
CA ASN A 207 11.96 26.62 2.43
C ASN A 207 10.51 26.24 2.03
N GLN A 208 9.61 26.15 3.00
CA GLN A 208 8.19 25.91 2.77
C GLN A 208 7.55 27.03 1.93
N GLY A 209 7.75 28.29 2.31
CA GLY A 209 7.26 29.44 1.54
C GLY A 209 7.79 29.49 0.12
N LEU A 210 9.08 29.18 -0.08
CA LEU A 210 9.68 29.10 -1.42
C LEU A 210 9.06 27.98 -2.28
N ARG A 211 8.84 26.79 -1.69
CA ARG A 211 8.19 25.67 -2.39
C ARG A 211 6.73 25.99 -2.74
N TYR A 212 6.02 26.66 -1.84
CA TYR A 212 4.65 27.07 -2.09
C TYR A 212 4.57 28.10 -3.22
N MET A 213 5.47 29.11 -3.20
CA MET A 213 5.59 30.07 -4.29
C MET A 213 5.83 29.42 -5.65
N GLU A 214 6.69 28.41 -5.70
CA GLU A 214 6.95 27.68 -6.94
C GLU A 214 5.72 26.89 -7.42
N ALA A 215 4.99 26.24 -6.50
CA ALA A 215 3.75 25.53 -6.85
C ALA A 215 2.65 26.49 -7.35
N GLN A 216 2.55 27.69 -6.76
CA GLN A 216 1.63 28.73 -7.23
C GLN A 216 2.03 29.23 -8.63
N ARG A 217 3.32 29.47 -8.86
CA ARG A 217 3.85 29.84 -10.17
C ARG A 217 3.54 28.77 -11.22
N GLU A 218 3.72 27.49 -10.88
CA GLU A 218 3.36 26.39 -11.77
C GLU A 218 1.86 26.36 -12.07
N ALA A 219 1.01 26.56 -11.05
CA ALA A 219 -0.44 26.60 -11.21
C ALA A 219 -0.87 27.70 -12.20
N VAL A 220 -0.30 28.90 -12.07
CA VAL A 220 -0.57 30.01 -12.99
C VAL A 220 -0.05 29.67 -14.40
N GLN A 221 1.23 29.30 -14.52
CA GLN A 221 1.89 29.19 -15.83
C GLN A 221 1.44 27.98 -16.64
N ARG A 222 1.22 26.84 -16.00
CA ARG A 222 0.91 25.58 -16.70
C ARG A 222 -0.58 25.31 -16.80
N ARG A 223 -1.35 25.73 -15.79
CA ARG A 223 -2.79 25.43 -15.69
C ARG A 223 -3.68 26.66 -15.90
N GLY A 224 -3.12 27.87 -15.89
CA GLY A 224 -3.90 29.10 -16.01
C GLY A 224 -4.76 29.39 -14.78
N VAL A 225 -4.39 28.85 -13.62
CA VAL A 225 -5.11 29.08 -12.35
C VAL A 225 -5.03 30.56 -12.01
N LYS A 226 -6.19 31.17 -11.70
CA LYS A 226 -6.26 32.55 -11.22
C LYS A 226 -5.96 32.59 -9.72
N ILE A 227 -4.90 33.30 -9.32
CA ILE A 227 -4.53 33.42 -7.91
C ILE A 227 -4.73 34.87 -7.44
N ARG A 228 -5.49 35.04 -6.35
CA ARG A 228 -5.66 36.30 -5.63
C ARG A 228 -5.14 36.15 -4.21
N ARG A 229 -4.25 37.05 -3.78
CA ARG A 229 -3.73 37.08 -2.41
C ARG A 229 -4.04 38.40 -1.73
N LEU A 230 -4.69 38.31 -0.59
CA LEU A 230 -4.97 39.44 0.29
C LEU A 230 -4.03 39.42 1.50
N PHE A 231 -3.15 40.41 1.61
CA PHE A 231 -2.34 40.59 2.80
C PHE A 231 -3.10 41.39 3.86
N ILE A 232 -3.26 40.81 5.05
CA ILE A 232 -3.86 41.47 6.21
C ILE A 232 -2.72 41.98 7.09
N LEU A 233 -2.50 43.30 7.03
CA LEU A 233 -1.40 43.97 7.71
C LEU A 233 -1.88 44.53 9.06
N GLU A 234 -1.11 44.27 10.12
CA GLU A 234 -1.44 44.75 11.46
C GLU A 234 -1.35 46.28 11.57
N PHE A 235 -0.45 46.92 10.81
CA PHE A 235 -0.21 48.36 10.83
C PHE A 235 0.02 48.92 9.43
N ALA A 236 -0.57 50.08 9.13
CA ALA A 236 -0.44 50.75 7.83
C ALA A 236 1.02 51.02 7.39
N PRO A 237 1.97 51.41 8.26
CA PRO A 237 3.36 51.62 7.85
C PRO A 237 4.07 50.40 7.26
N LEU A 238 3.55 49.17 7.47
CA LEU A 238 4.10 47.97 6.86
C LEU A 238 3.98 47.96 5.32
N THR A 239 3.11 48.79 4.74
CA THR A 239 3.02 48.92 3.28
C THR A 239 4.27 49.54 2.66
N ALA A 240 5.08 50.25 3.45
CA ALA A 240 6.34 50.85 3.04
C ALA A 240 7.57 49.99 3.42
N ASP A 241 7.37 48.81 4.01
CA ASP A 241 8.45 47.89 4.36
C ASP A 241 9.08 47.28 3.09
N GLU A 242 10.40 47.41 2.94
CA GLU A 242 11.12 46.94 1.75
C GLU A 242 10.93 45.42 1.50
N PHE A 243 10.84 44.61 2.56
CA PHE A 243 10.61 43.17 2.41
C PHE A 243 9.20 42.88 1.93
N TYR A 244 8.21 43.63 2.43
CA TYR A 244 6.83 43.52 1.97
C TYR A 244 6.69 43.91 0.49
N ILE A 245 7.29 45.03 0.07
CA ILE A 245 7.29 45.47 -1.34
C ILE A 245 7.96 44.42 -2.23
N ALA A 246 9.14 43.93 -1.84
CA ALA A 246 9.84 42.88 -2.58
C ALA A 246 9.03 41.58 -2.68
N LEU A 247 8.28 41.22 -1.63
CA LEU A 247 7.36 40.08 -1.67
C LEU A 247 6.22 40.31 -2.66
N CYS A 248 5.58 41.50 -2.63
CA CYS A 248 4.53 41.86 -3.56
C CYS A 248 5.04 41.75 -5.01
N GLU A 249 6.20 42.31 -5.31
CA GLU A 249 6.82 42.19 -6.64
C GLU A 249 7.05 40.74 -7.05
N ARG A 250 7.61 39.93 -6.15
CA ARG A 250 7.91 38.52 -6.42
C ARG A 250 6.64 37.73 -6.74
N GLN A 251 5.56 37.96 -6.00
CA GLN A 251 4.27 37.32 -6.25
C GLN A 251 3.60 37.85 -7.52
N ARG A 252 3.67 39.16 -7.80
CA ARG A 252 3.11 39.76 -9.02
C ARG A 252 3.80 39.23 -10.28
N ARG A 253 5.13 39.07 -10.25
CA ARG A 253 5.91 38.41 -11.33
C ARG A 253 5.52 36.96 -11.55
N ALA A 254 4.96 36.27 -10.55
CA ALA A 254 4.41 34.93 -10.69
C ALA A 254 2.98 34.91 -11.25
N GLY A 255 2.40 36.08 -11.56
CA GLY A 255 1.03 36.23 -12.07
C GLY A 255 -0.05 36.20 -10.99
N ILE A 256 0.33 36.46 -9.73
CA ILE A 256 -0.60 36.54 -8.61
C ILE A 256 -1.14 37.98 -8.50
N GLU A 257 -2.46 38.11 -8.39
CA GLU A 257 -3.11 39.38 -8.06
C GLU A 257 -2.99 39.65 -6.57
N ILE A 258 -2.51 40.83 -6.18
CA ILE A 258 -2.21 41.14 -4.78
C ILE A 258 -2.93 42.39 -4.34
N ARG A 259 -3.59 42.30 -3.19
CA ARG A 259 -4.13 43.43 -2.47
C ARG A 259 -3.72 43.37 -1.00
N TYR A 260 -3.87 44.49 -0.31
CA TYR A 260 -3.65 44.57 1.12
C TYR A 260 -4.80 45.26 1.82
N LEU A 261 -4.96 44.90 3.08
CA LEU A 261 -5.94 45.47 3.98
C LEU A 261 -5.24 45.70 5.31
N THR A 262 -5.37 46.90 5.87
CA THR A 262 -4.91 47.20 7.21
C THR A 262 -6.11 47.24 8.17
N ARG A 263 -5.88 47.01 9.46
CA ARG A 263 -6.98 47.01 10.46
C ARG A 263 -7.78 48.31 10.46
N ASP A 264 -7.15 49.45 10.24
CA ASP A 264 -7.79 50.77 10.16
C ASP A 264 -8.69 50.97 8.93
N MET A 265 -8.51 50.17 7.87
CA MET A 265 -9.37 50.20 6.68
C MET A 265 -10.64 49.34 6.85
N CYS A 266 -10.67 48.46 7.85
CA CYS A 266 -11.78 47.55 8.06
C CYS A 266 -12.93 48.23 8.80
N ARG A 267 -14.16 48.03 8.32
CA ARG A 267 -15.35 48.31 9.12
C ARG A 267 -15.37 47.40 10.38
N PRO A 268 -15.98 47.83 11.50
CA PRO A 268 -16.00 47.06 12.74
C PRO A 268 -16.49 45.61 12.58
N GLU A 269 -17.41 45.36 11.65
CA GLU A 269 -17.96 44.04 11.36
C GLU A 269 -16.94 43.10 10.71
N LEU A 270 -15.97 43.64 9.97
CA LEU A 270 -14.91 42.89 9.27
C LEU A 270 -13.69 42.63 10.15
N LEU A 271 -13.49 43.42 11.22
CA LEU A 271 -12.35 43.25 12.13
C LEU A 271 -12.31 41.86 12.80
N ASN A 272 -13.48 41.27 13.04
CA ASN A 272 -13.61 39.93 13.60
C ASN A 272 -13.55 38.81 12.55
N GLN A 273 -13.33 39.16 11.28
CA GLN A 273 -13.31 38.25 10.12
C GLN A 273 -11.95 38.23 9.42
N LEU A 274 -10.89 38.68 10.10
CA LEU A 274 -9.51 38.69 9.59
C LEU A 274 -8.82 37.34 9.81
N ASP A 275 -9.49 36.27 9.37
CA ASP A 275 -9.00 34.89 9.47
C ASP A 275 -7.93 34.62 8.41
N ASP A 276 -7.06 33.64 8.69
CA ASP A 276 -6.05 33.17 7.75
C ASP A 276 -6.48 31.86 7.08
N PHE A 277 -6.89 31.94 5.82
CA PHE A 277 -7.41 30.82 5.05
C PHE A 277 -7.09 30.91 3.56
N ILE A 278 -7.21 29.77 2.88
CA ILE A 278 -7.05 29.63 1.44
C ILE A 278 -8.26 28.89 0.89
N VAL A 279 -8.90 29.41 -0.14
CA VAL A 279 -9.97 28.73 -0.87
C VAL A 279 -9.46 28.28 -2.23
N PHE A 280 -9.55 26.98 -2.48
CA PHE A 280 -9.20 26.35 -3.76
C PHE A 280 -10.49 26.05 -4.53
N ASP A 281 -10.56 26.53 -5.76
CA ASP A 281 -11.64 26.27 -6.72
C ASP A 281 -13.06 26.56 -6.20
N ASN A 282 -13.21 27.38 -5.16
CA ASN A 282 -14.50 27.56 -4.44
C ASN A 282 -15.11 26.23 -3.93
N GLU A 283 -14.27 25.20 -3.72
CA GLU A 283 -14.69 23.85 -3.35
C GLU A 283 -14.03 23.35 -2.07
N VAL A 284 -12.82 23.81 -1.78
CA VAL A 284 -12.05 23.39 -0.60
C VAL A 284 -11.48 24.62 0.10
N CYS A 285 -11.68 24.71 1.41
CA CYS A 285 -11.02 25.72 2.25
C CYS A 285 -9.95 25.07 3.12
N TYR A 286 -8.77 25.66 3.16
CA TYR A 286 -7.66 25.32 4.03
C TYR A 286 -7.49 26.44 5.06
N GLU A 287 -7.53 26.11 6.34
CA GLU A 287 -7.44 27.09 7.44
C GLU A 287 -6.37 26.66 8.43
N THR A 288 -5.53 27.60 8.87
CA THR A 288 -4.62 27.40 9.99
C THR A 288 -5.19 28.09 11.22
N ILE A 289 -5.28 27.36 12.33
CA ILE A 289 -5.80 27.90 13.58
C ILE A 289 -4.62 28.22 14.51
N PRO A 290 -4.21 29.48 14.61
CA PRO A 290 -3.15 29.89 15.52
C PRO A 290 -3.62 29.79 16.97
N THR A 291 -2.76 29.33 17.86
CA THR A 291 -2.94 29.47 19.32
C THR A 291 -1.92 30.48 19.86
N PRO A 292 -2.36 31.49 20.62
CA PRO A 292 -1.44 32.41 21.29
C PRO A 292 -0.56 31.66 22.30
N THR A 293 0.76 31.77 22.16
CA THR A 293 1.71 31.22 23.13
C THR A 293 2.19 32.34 24.05
N PRO A 294 1.98 32.25 25.38
CA PRO A 294 2.46 33.27 26.32
C PRO A 294 3.98 33.44 26.25
N GLY A 295 4.44 34.66 25.98
CA GLY A 295 5.87 34.98 25.92
C GLY A 295 6.54 34.81 24.55
N GLU A 296 5.81 34.36 23.53
CA GLU A 296 6.28 34.35 22.14
C GLU A 296 5.60 35.45 21.32
N ASP A 297 6.39 36.14 20.49
CA ASP A 297 5.86 37.16 19.57
C ASP A 297 5.06 36.54 18.40
N ARG A 298 5.15 35.22 18.20
CA ARG A 298 4.44 34.48 17.14
C ARG A 298 3.50 33.43 17.74
N PRO A 299 2.25 33.35 17.27
CA PRO A 299 1.37 32.25 17.63
C PRO A 299 1.84 30.94 16.99
N THR A 300 1.70 29.84 17.70
CA THR A 300 1.98 28.50 17.16
C THR A 300 0.73 27.95 16.49
N VAL A 301 0.84 27.40 15.28
CA VAL A 301 -0.29 26.73 14.61
C VAL A 301 -0.68 25.49 15.41
N SER A 302 -1.87 25.53 15.99
CA SER A 302 -2.37 24.45 16.85
C SER A 302 -3.01 23.33 16.06
N ARG A 303 -3.70 23.67 14.98
CA ARG A 303 -4.32 22.73 14.06
C ARG A 303 -4.50 23.36 12.69
N THR A 304 -4.57 22.48 11.70
CA THR A 304 -4.88 22.79 10.32
C THR A 304 -6.20 22.11 9.97
N GLU A 305 -7.07 22.82 9.28
CA GLU A 305 -8.38 22.31 8.88
C GLU A 305 -8.50 22.35 7.36
N VAL A 306 -9.11 21.30 6.80
CA VAL A 306 -9.55 21.25 5.41
C VAL A 306 -11.05 21.06 5.40
N VAL A 307 -11.77 22.05 4.90
CA VAL A 307 -13.23 22.09 4.88
C VAL A 307 -13.71 21.95 3.44
N VAL A 308 -14.64 21.02 3.22
CA VAL A 308 -15.29 20.76 1.92
C VAL A 308 -16.82 20.88 2.00
N ALA A 309 -17.36 21.16 3.18
CA ALA A 309 -18.76 21.47 3.37
C ALA A 309 -19.13 22.75 2.59
N ARG A 310 -20.03 22.61 1.61
CA ARG A 310 -20.35 23.68 0.64
C ARG A 310 -20.77 24.98 1.31
N ASP A 311 -21.60 24.91 2.35
CA ASP A 311 -22.11 26.11 3.02
C ASP A 311 -20.96 26.90 3.66
N THR A 312 -20.07 26.20 4.38
CA THR A 312 -18.89 26.81 4.99
C THR A 312 -17.91 27.35 3.95
N VAL A 313 -17.67 26.61 2.85
CA VAL A 313 -16.81 27.10 1.76
C VAL A 313 -17.41 28.35 1.10
N ASN A 314 -18.73 28.37 0.86
CA ASN A 314 -19.42 29.54 0.32
C ASN A 314 -19.35 30.75 1.25
N ASP A 315 -19.42 30.54 2.56
CA ASP A 315 -19.22 31.58 3.57
C ASP A 315 -17.81 32.17 3.46
N ARG A 316 -16.78 31.33 3.30
CA ARG A 316 -15.39 31.76 3.10
C ARG A 316 -15.15 32.48 1.78
N VAL A 317 -15.75 32.00 0.68
CA VAL A 317 -15.73 32.71 -0.62
C VAL A 317 -16.36 34.10 -0.50
N SER A 318 -17.50 34.18 0.19
CA SER A 318 -18.20 35.45 0.42
C SER A 318 -17.39 36.38 1.31
N GLN A 319 -16.77 35.86 2.37
CA GLN A 319 -15.86 36.59 3.25
C GLN A 319 -14.66 37.13 2.48
N PHE A 320 -13.97 36.28 1.72
CA PHE A 320 -12.85 36.70 0.89
C PHE A 320 -13.24 37.82 -0.07
N THR A 321 -14.38 37.68 -0.75
CA THR A 321 -14.88 38.70 -1.69
C THR A 321 -15.11 40.04 -1.01
N ARG A 322 -15.77 40.05 0.15
CA ARG A 322 -15.98 41.28 0.94
C ARG A 322 -14.66 41.94 1.35
N LEU A 323 -13.69 41.15 1.79
CA LEU A 323 -12.37 41.65 2.20
C LEU A 323 -11.58 42.16 0.99
N TRP A 324 -11.62 41.44 -0.13
CA TRP A 324 -10.95 41.78 -1.38
C TRP A 324 -11.46 43.11 -1.96
N ASP A 325 -12.77 43.33 -1.92
CA ASP A 325 -13.40 44.55 -2.42
C ASP A 325 -13.09 45.78 -1.55
N ALA A 326 -12.83 45.57 -0.25
CA ALA A 326 -12.40 46.62 0.67
C ALA A 326 -10.89 46.90 0.61
N ALA A 327 -10.11 46.01 -0.01
CA ALA A 327 -8.65 46.07 -0.02
C ALA A 327 -8.09 46.96 -1.14
N LEU A 328 -6.91 47.53 -0.89
CA LEU A 328 -6.20 48.37 -1.84
C LEU A 328 -5.14 47.55 -2.62
N PRO A 329 -4.82 47.90 -3.87
CA PRO A 329 -3.69 47.30 -4.60
C PRO A 329 -2.37 47.52 -3.85
N CYS A 330 -1.48 46.52 -3.84
CA CYS A 330 -0.13 46.71 -3.27
C CYS A 330 0.62 47.82 -4.03
N PRO A 331 1.31 48.75 -3.34
CA PRO A 331 2.04 49.83 -4.00
C PRO A 331 2.97 49.30 -5.07
N ASP A 332 3.03 50.00 -6.21
CA ASP A 332 4.04 49.72 -7.22
C ASP A 332 5.31 50.51 -6.88
N PRO A 333 6.49 49.87 -6.90
CA PRO A 333 7.76 50.53 -6.63
C PRO A 333 8.09 51.65 -7.63
N GLU A 334 7.44 51.67 -8.80
CA GLU A 334 7.70 52.59 -9.91
C GLU A 334 6.62 53.69 -10.07
N GLY A 335 5.67 53.81 -9.12
CA GLY A 335 4.47 54.65 -9.27
C GLY A 335 4.55 56.11 -8.80
N GLU A 336 5.65 56.57 -8.20
CA GLU A 336 5.85 57.99 -7.87
C GLU A 336 6.74 58.65 -8.93
N GLY A 337 6.17 59.03 -10.08
CA GLY A 337 6.98 59.68 -11.11
C GLY A 337 6.33 60.15 -12.40
N SER A 338 5.02 60.00 -12.60
CA SER A 338 4.37 60.59 -13.77
C SER A 338 2.95 61.05 -13.47
N ASP A 339 2.81 62.17 -12.77
CA ASP A 339 1.69 63.07 -13.00
C ASP A 339 2.00 64.46 -12.41
N GLY A 340 1.96 65.49 -13.25
CA GLY A 340 1.78 66.88 -12.81
C GLY A 340 2.94 67.85 -13.00
N VAL A 341 3.52 67.97 -14.20
CA VAL A 341 4.06 69.28 -14.62
C VAL A 341 2.88 70.22 -14.79
N SER A 342 2.59 70.96 -13.72
CA SER A 342 1.68 72.10 -13.72
C SER A 342 2.34 73.22 -14.54
N GLU A 343 1.99 73.32 -15.82
CA GLU A 343 2.21 74.54 -16.59
C GLU A 343 1.41 75.66 -15.92
N SER A 344 2.14 76.60 -15.33
CA SER A 344 1.58 77.85 -14.83
C SER A 344 1.15 78.72 -16.01
N PRO A 345 -0.12 79.16 -16.10
CA PRO A 345 -0.51 80.14 -17.09
C PRO A 345 -0.03 81.52 -16.65
N THR A 346 0.79 82.11 -17.51
CA THR A 346 1.26 83.50 -17.48
C THR A 346 0.04 84.43 -17.47
N ALA A 347 -0.09 85.26 -16.44
CA ALA A 347 -1.05 86.36 -16.42
C ALA A 347 -0.46 87.59 -17.14
N PRO A 348 -1.21 88.28 -18.02
CA PRO A 348 -0.79 89.58 -18.53
C PRO A 348 -1.37 90.69 -17.65
N ARG A 349 -0.50 91.57 -17.15
CA ARG A 349 -0.66 93.03 -17.19
C ARG A 349 0.58 93.75 -16.70
#